data_AF-A0A0H3XMU6-F1
#
_entry.id   AF-A0A0H3XMU6-F1
#
_cell.length_a   1.000
_cell.length_b   1.000
_cell.length_c   1.000
_cell.angle_alpha   90.00
_cell.angle_beta   90.00
_cell.angle_gamma   90.00
#
_symmetry.space_group_name_H-M   'P 1'
#
loop_
_entity.id
_entity.type
_entity.pdbx_description
1 polymer ?
#
loop_
_entity_poly.entity_id
_entity_poly.type
_entity_poly.pdbx_seq_one_letter_code
_entity_poly.pdbx_strand_id
1 'polypeptide(L)'
;MLLHQDIIQLRELFYTQSDTFLKKFAPTFDLFFNNYDTLTTIEQEQYLNALHLLCIREFKDNYETNQLFQLINHFIRQDGKLEADEKNIHYIWYGLLEPRQTNCIKVWTYYNPDYQINLWTNFDSSLVNLLHLKIKEAANNDLAKIIKLQNEFYHNYYLKHRNVSFNENVKQFLVNKKLMLAFRIEEIIQEIKESFYQAQQELQKFTSNQVIIREINEETLRCGKVTYWFLNKELNLRQHIKSVSNRLRYLILRAYGGIYLDWDVLPSFNKKMLASYLLNLKDNDRSQLILKREIIMLLNNQDLLDYHSQRTVKMLTLISKSYLQIFLKHHQPTSPWITSESYIERILSEIIDYFGFDNLIVPLGDYIISNGYHIMFGGPNDFYNDKFLIAKKNSVFLNRLILTIQEIDKYIEQKTYDLLSYNNQTLSSFYHDLLLQESNSNYLNFINYRFDYLIPDIKTATSHTGSKIISFAFANLFVNWLKKINENMPNEFIPQIIGEKIRLQVYKNFFRYNNLLYDNINDNQMLIGNLNWPDNSNNNLYHQLARQEYV
;
A
#
# COMPACT_ATOMS: atom_id res chain seq x y z
N MET A 1 21.66 12.79 -18.50
CA MET A 1 21.12 13.28 -19.80
C MET A 1 21.60 12.35 -20.89
N LEU A 2 20.79 12.11 -21.92
CA LEU A 2 21.17 11.25 -23.05
C LEU A 2 22.22 11.93 -23.91
N LEU A 3 23.15 11.14 -24.44
CA LEU A 3 24.04 11.61 -25.51
C LEU A 3 23.26 11.66 -26.83
N HIS A 4 23.67 12.51 -27.76
CA HIS A 4 23.03 12.62 -29.07
C HIS A 4 22.96 11.25 -29.81
N GLN A 5 23.95 10.39 -29.61
CA GLN A 5 23.97 9.02 -30.17
C GLN A 5 22.87 8.12 -29.59
N ASP A 6 22.54 8.27 -28.31
CA ASP A 6 21.47 7.54 -27.65
C ASP A 6 20.10 7.89 -28.26
N ILE A 7 19.91 9.15 -28.62
CA ILE A 7 18.68 9.65 -29.28
C ILE A 7 18.54 9.09 -30.68
N ILE A 8 19.63 9.03 -31.45
CA ILE A 8 19.63 8.41 -32.78
C ILE A 8 19.23 6.94 -32.66
N GLN A 9 19.81 6.20 -31.71
CA GLN A 9 19.47 4.79 -31.50
C GLN A 9 18.00 4.58 -31.09
N LEU A 10 17.48 5.41 -30.18
CA LEU A 10 16.06 5.38 -29.79
C LEU A 10 15.15 5.68 -30.98
N ARG A 11 15.52 6.68 -31.79
CA ARG A 11 14.80 7.08 -32.98
C ARG A 11 14.70 5.90 -33.95
N GLU A 12 15.83 5.31 -34.30
CA GLU A 12 15.89 4.19 -35.24
C GLU A 12 14.96 3.05 -34.80
N LEU A 13 15.11 2.58 -33.55
CA LEU A 13 14.26 1.52 -32.98
C LEU A 13 12.77 1.89 -32.98
N PHE A 14 12.43 3.16 -32.69
CA PHE A 14 11.05 3.62 -32.65
C PHE A 14 10.36 3.69 -34.02
N TYR A 15 11.09 4.02 -35.10
CA TYR A 15 10.50 4.06 -36.45
C TYR A 15 10.58 2.70 -37.17
N THR A 16 11.57 1.86 -36.85
CA THR A 16 11.76 0.55 -37.50
C THR A 16 10.85 -0.53 -36.94
N GLN A 17 10.33 -0.36 -35.73
CA GLN A 17 9.44 -1.36 -35.12
C GLN A 17 8.18 -1.63 -35.97
N SER A 18 7.63 -2.83 -35.82
CA SER A 18 6.46 -3.35 -36.55
C SER A 18 5.11 -3.09 -35.86
N ASP A 19 5.13 -2.54 -34.65
CA ASP A 19 4.00 -2.20 -33.81
C ASP A 19 3.17 -1.01 -34.38
N THR A 20 2.02 -1.38 -34.95
CA THR A 20 1.06 -0.41 -35.52
C THR A 20 0.45 0.53 -34.48
N PHE A 21 0.47 0.19 -33.19
CA PHE A 21 -0.01 1.07 -32.12
C PHE A 21 1.02 2.17 -31.84
N LEU A 22 2.29 1.82 -31.64
CA LEU A 22 3.37 2.80 -31.40
C LEU A 22 3.51 3.78 -32.58
N LYS A 23 3.38 3.30 -33.82
CA LYS A 23 3.44 4.16 -35.02
C LYS A 23 2.40 5.27 -35.04
N LYS A 24 1.26 5.10 -34.39
CA LYS A 24 0.24 6.16 -34.28
C LYS A 24 0.74 7.37 -33.49
N PHE A 25 1.75 7.20 -32.65
CA PHE A 25 2.37 8.28 -31.88
C PHE A 25 3.61 8.86 -32.56
N ALA A 26 3.99 8.41 -33.76
CA ALA A 26 5.17 8.94 -34.45
C ALA A 26 5.16 10.47 -34.61
N PRO A 27 4.05 11.11 -35.02
CA PRO A 27 3.98 12.58 -35.09
C PRO A 27 4.23 13.27 -33.74
N THR A 28 3.83 12.62 -32.65
CA THR A 28 3.99 13.11 -31.28
C THR A 28 5.47 13.10 -30.85
N PHE A 29 6.26 12.13 -31.31
CA PHE A 29 7.68 11.99 -30.97
C PHE A 29 8.64 12.57 -32.00
N ASP A 30 8.17 13.00 -33.18
CA ASP A 30 9.00 13.70 -34.18
C ASP A 30 9.68 14.94 -33.56
N LEU A 31 8.97 15.70 -32.71
CA LEU A 31 9.56 16.86 -32.03
C LEU A 31 10.70 16.44 -31.08
N PHE A 32 10.50 15.35 -30.34
CA PHE A 32 11.51 14.81 -29.43
C PHE A 32 12.77 14.36 -30.17
N PHE A 33 12.62 13.57 -31.23
CA PHE A 33 13.77 13.03 -31.95
C PHE A 33 14.50 14.05 -32.82
N ASN A 34 13.79 15.04 -33.36
CA ASN A 34 14.39 16.04 -34.23
C ASN A 34 14.95 17.26 -33.47
N ASN A 35 14.39 17.58 -32.30
CA ASN A 35 14.72 18.80 -31.55
C ASN A 35 15.20 18.52 -30.12
N TYR A 36 15.67 17.31 -29.81
CA TYR A 36 16.08 16.88 -28.46
C TYR A 36 16.98 17.89 -27.74
N ASP A 37 18.01 18.39 -28.42
CA ASP A 37 19.01 19.29 -27.84
C ASP A 37 18.46 20.69 -27.50
N THR A 38 17.28 21.03 -28.02
CA THR A 38 16.59 22.30 -27.73
C THR A 38 15.53 22.17 -26.64
N LEU A 39 15.19 20.94 -26.25
CA LEU A 39 14.24 20.68 -25.17
C LEU A 39 14.89 20.91 -23.81
N THR A 40 14.11 21.39 -22.86
CA THR A 40 14.53 21.43 -21.46
C THR A 40 14.69 20.01 -20.92
N THR A 41 15.52 19.83 -19.88
CA THR A 41 15.68 18.53 -19.21
C THR A 41 14.35 17.92 -18.76
N ILE A 42 13.42 18.76 -18.29
CA ILE A 42 12.08 18.35 -17.86
C ILE A 42 11.26 17.81 -19.05
N GLU A 43 11.33 18.47 -20.20
CA GLU A 43 10.63 18.00 -21.41
C GLU A 43 11.23 16.69 -21.92
N GLN A 44 12.55 16.59 -21.99
CA GLN A 44 13.26 15.37 -22.37
C GLN A 44 12.83 14.18 -21.50
N GLU A 45 12.75 14.37 -20.19
CA GLU A 45 12.30 13.35 -19.25
C GLU A 45 10.82 12.97 -19.46
N GLN A 46 9.94 13.94 -19.72
CA GLN A 46 8.53 13.69 -20.00
C GLN A 46 8.32 12.86 -21.27
N TYR A 47 9.07 13.15 -22.33
CA TYR A 47 9.05 12.35 -23.56
C TYR A 47 9.54 10.93 -23.31
N LEU A 48 10.68 10.76 -22.63
CA LEU A 48 11.22 9.45 -22.32
C LEU A 48 10.25 8.63 -21.47
N ASN A 49 9.64 9.23 -20.45
CA ASN A 49 8.66 8.56 -19.61
C ASN A 49 7.36 8.22 -20.36
N ALA A 50 6.88 9.10 -21.25
CA ALA A 50 5.73 8.82 -22.10
C ALA A 50 6.02 7.65 -23.06
N LEU A 51 7.19 7.65 -23.70
CA LEU A 51 7.62 6.56 -24.57
C LEU A 51 7.78 5.25 -23.79
N HIS A 52 8.34 5.32 -22.58
CA HIS A 52 8.47 4.18 -21.68
C HIS A 52 7.11 3.54 -21.38
N LEU A 53 6.08 4.33 -21.04
CA LEU A 53 4.72 3.83 -20.78
C LEU A 53 4.06 3.21 -22.03
N LEU A 54 4.30 3.79 -23.21
CA LEU A 54 3.82 3.24 -24.46
C LEU A 54 4.41 1.85 -24.72
N CYS A 55 5.71 1.68 -24.50
CA CYS A 55 6.36 0.38 -24.66
C CYS A 55 5.91 -0.66 -23.62
N ILE A 56 5.59 -0.25 -22.38
CA ILE A 56 5.07 -1.15 -21.33
C ILE A 56 3.81 -1.88 -21.81
N ARG A 57 2.92 -1.20 -22.55
CA ARG A 57 1.68 -1.81 -23.03
C ARG A 57 1.92 -3.07 -23.88
N GLU A 58 2.93 -3.04 -24.74
CA GLU A 58 3.18 -4.05 -25.78
C GLU A 58 4.41 -4.92 -25.46
N PHE A 59 4.96 -4.78 -24.24
CA PHE A 59 6.22 -5.37 -23.73
C PHE A 59 6.33 -6.92 -23.78
N LYS A 60 5.34 -7.64 -24.29
CA LYS A 60 5.40 -9.11 -24.42
C LYS A 60 5.27 -9.61 -25.84
N ASP A 61 4.60 -8.84 -26.69
CA ASP A 61 4.12 -9.37 -27.95
C ASP A 61 5.02 -8.91 -29.12
N ASN A 62 5.99 -8.01 -28.87
CA ASN A 62 6.91 -7.50 -29.88
C ASN A 62 8.36 -7.38 -29.36
N TYR A 63 9.28 -8.10 -30.02
CA TYR A 63 10.72 -8.09 -29.72
C TYR A 63 11.36 -6.70 -29.88
N GLU A 64 10.96 -5.93 -30.90
CA GLU A 64 11.51 -4.61 -31.18
C GLU A 64 11.05 -3.60 -30.13
N THR A 65 9.78 -3.67 -29.70
CA THR A 65 9.26 -2.88 -28.58
C THR A 65 10.00 -3.21 -27.28
N ASN A 66 10.41 -4.46 -27.08
CA ASN A 66 11.22 -4.87 -25.92
C ASN A 66 12.63 -4.29 -25.95
N GLN A 67 13.27 -4.26 -27.12
CA GLN A 67 14.58 -3.60 -27.27
C GLN A 67 14.48 -2.10 -26.98
N LEU A 68 13.49 -1.42 -27.56
CA LEU A 68 13.23 0.00 -27.32
C LEU A 68 13.00 0.26 -25.83
N PHE A 69 12.19 -0.57 -25.19
CA PHE A 69 11.92 -0.50 -23.77
C PHE A 69 13.18 -0.70 -22.89
N GLN A 70 14.00 -1.71 -23.19
CA GLN A 70 15.24 -1.96 -22.45
C GLN A 70 16.22 -0.80 -22.58
N LEU A 71 16.30 -0.19 -23.76
CA LEU A 71 17.16 0.96 -24.02
C LEU A 71 16.68 2.18 -23.23
N ILE A 72 15.38 2.50 -23.26
CA ILE A 72 14.79 3.57 -22.43
C ILE A 72 15.06 3.32 -20.94
N ASN A 73 14.96 2.07 -20.48
CA ASN A 73 15.26 1.73 -19.10
C ASN A 73 16.72 1.91 -18.73
N HIS A 74 17.65 1.52 -19.60
CA HIS A 74 19.07 1.76 -19.37
C HIS A 74 19.34 3.24 -19.07
N PHE A 75 18.66 4.13 -19.81
CA PHE A 75 18.79 5.57 -19.64
C PHE A 75 18.11 6.12 -18.40
N ILE A 76 16.92 5.63 -18.09
CA ILE A 76 16.18 6.02 -16.88
C ILE A 76 16.86 5.51 -15.60
N ARG A 77 17.62 4.40 -15.66
CA ARG A 77 18.21 3.72 -14.50
C ARG A 77 19.33 4.48 -13.79
N GLN A 78 19.83 5.61 -14.31
CA GLN A 78 21.02 6.24 -13.76
C GLN A 78 20.82 7.04 -12.45
N ASP A 79 19.58 7.37 -12.04
CA ASP A 79 19.32 8.28 -10.90
C ASP A 79 18.51 7.67 -9.72
N GLY A 80 18.48 6.34 -9.61
CA GLY A 80 17.51 5.62 -8.77
C GLY A 80 17.82 5.37 -7.30
N LYS A 81 19.04 5.62 -6.80
CA LYS A 81 19.43 5.19 -5.44
C LYS A 81 18.72 5.99 -4.35
N LEU A 82 18.18 5.31 -3.34
CA LEU A 82 17.72 5.99 -2.12
C LEU A 82 18.89 6.72 -1.47
N GLU A 83 18.65 7.95 -1.05
CA GLU A 83 19.63 8.74 -0.30
C GLU A 83 19.65 8.30 1.18
N ALA A 84 20.72 8.64 1.89
CA ALA A 84 20.88 8.23 3.29
C ALA A 84 19.76 8.76 4.20
N ASP A 85 19.22 9.94 3.91
CA ASP A 85 18.08 10.54 4.60
C ASP A 85 16.74 9.87 4.25
N GLU A 86 16.68 9.12 3.16
CA GLU A 86 15.53 8.33 2.72
C GLU A 86 15.55 6.89 3.24
N LYS A 87 16.57 6.47 4.01
CA LYS A 87 16.60 5.18 4.72
C LYS A 87 15.62 5.15 5.90
N ASN A 88 14.34 5.31 5.57
CA ASN A 88 13.22 5.30 6.49
C ASN A 88 12.34 4.08 6.24
N ILE A 89 11.91 3.42 7.31
CA ILE A 89 10.79 2.47 7.29
C ILE A 89 9.62 3.13 8.01
N HIS A 90 8.46 3.15 7.37
CA HIS A 90 7.25 3.80 7.85
C HIS A 90 6.14 2.79 8.12
N TYR A 91 5.64 2.79 9.36
CA TYR A 91 4.45 2.06 9.79
C TYR A 91 3.37 3.04 10.21
N ILE A 92 2.11 2.78 9.85
CA ILE A 92 0.97 3.63 10.21
C ILE A 92 0.03 2.82 11.09
N TRP A 93 -0.30 3.35 12.28
CA TRP A 93 -1.23 2.68 13.19
C TRP A 93 -2.10 3.68 13.96
N TYR A 94 -3.39 3.36 14.05
CA TYR A 94 -4.40 4.11 14.80
C TYR A 94 -4.99 3.20 15.88
N GLY A 95 -4.86 3.61 17.14
CA GLY A 95 -5.34 2.85 18.30
C GLY A 95 -4.22 2.09 19.00
N LEU A 96 -4.58 1.10 19.81
CA LEU A 96 -3.64 0.38 20.68
C LEU A 96 -2.64 -0.42 19.84
N LEU A 97 -1.34 -0.19 20.05
CA LEU A 97 -0.29 -0.93 19.35
C LEU A 97 0.00 -2.22 20.14
N GLU A 98 -0.61 -3.33 19.72
CA GLU A 98 -0.52 -4.58 20.48
C GLU A 98 0.86 -5.26 20.27
N PRO A 99 1.26 -6.17 21.18
CA PRO A 99 2.56 -6.84 21.08
C PRO A 99 2.80 -7.56 19.75
N ARG A 100 1.76 -8.07 19.09
CA ARG A 100 1.90 -8.77 17.79
C ARG A 100 2.39 -7.83 16.68
N GLN A 101 1.91 -6.59 16.62
CA GLN A 101 2.34 -5.60 15.65
C GLN A 101 3.80 -5.22 15.93
N THR A 102 4.11 -4.90 17.19
CA THR A 102 5.47 -4.57 17.62
C THR A 102 6.45 -5.71 17.31
N ASN A 103 6.05 -6.97 17.50
CA ASN A 103 6.88 -8.14 17.19
C ASN A 103 7.19 -8.29 15.69
N CYS A 104 6.23 -7.98 14.80
CA CYS A 104 6.50 -8.00 13.37
C CYS A 104 7.47 -6.87 12.97
N ILE A 105 7.32 -5.69 13.58
CA ILE A 105 8.21 -4.53 13.35
C ILE A 105 9.63 -4.80 13.90
N LYS A 106 9.76 -5.54 15.02
CA LYS A 106 11.07 -5.94 15.57
C LYS A 106 11.91 -6.71 14.55
N VAL A 107 11.30 -7.60 13.77
CA VAL A 107 12.02 -8.36 12.74
C VAL A 107 12.63 -7.41 11.72
N TRP A 108 11.84 -6.48 11.16
CA TRP A 108 12.36 -5.48 10.23
C TRP A 108 13.46 -4.61 10.83
N THR A 109 13.29 -4.21 12.10
CA THR A 109 14.26 -3.37 12.80
C THR A 109 15.59 -4.10 13.01
N TYR A 110 15.55 -5.39 13.36
CA TYR A 110 16.74 -6.21 13.59
C TYR A 110 17.57 -6.41 12.32
N TYR A 111 16.93 -6.74 11.19
CA TYR A 111 17.65 -6.98 9.93
C TYR A 111 18.05 -5.69 9.20
N ASN A 112 17.54 -4.53 9.62
CA ASN A 112 17.79 -3.25 8.96
C ASN A 112 18.17 -2.16 9.97
N PRO A 113 19.26 -2.38 10.74
CA PRO A 113 19.66 -1.47 11.81
C PRO A 113 20.15 -0.11 11.27
N ASP A 114 20.43 -0.01 9.97
CA ASP A 114 20.81 1.22 9.27
C ASP A 114 19.60 2.03 8.76
N TYR A 115 18.37 1.58 9.01
CA TYR A 115 17.14 2.33 8.70
C TYR A 115 16.55 2.99 9.96
N GLN A 116 16.01 4.19 9.79
CA GLN A 116 15.19 4.86 10.81
C GLN A 116 13.76 4.28 10.79
N ILE A 117 13.26 3.86 11.96
CA ILE A 117 11.89 3.34 12.08
C ILE A 117 10.97 4.47 12.48
N ASN A 118 9.88 4.66 11.73
CA ASN A 118 8.90 5.71 11.96
C ASN A 118 7.54 5.11 12.24
N LEU A 119 7.06 5.28 13.47
CA LEU A 119 5.73 4.87 13.91
C LEU A 119 4.78 6.06 13.80
N TRP A 120 3.98 6.09 12.74
CA TRP A 120 3.03 7.15 12.48
C TRP A 120 1.71 6.90 13.20
N THR A 121 1.27 7.87 13.99
CA THR A 121 -0.01 7.85 14.66
C THR A 121 -0.58 9.25 14.84
N ASN A 122 -1.78 9.37 15.38
CA ASN A 122 -2.34 10.63 15.81
C ASN A 122 -3.09 10.38 17.12
N PHE A 123 -2.47 10.80 18.23
CA PHE A 123 -3.04 10.60 19.56
C PHE A 123 -4.34 11.37 19.75
N ASP A 124 -4.59 12.43 18.98
CA ASP A 124 -5.81 13.21 19.00
C ASP A 124 -6.97 12.58 18.22
N SER A 125 -6.71 11.52 17.44
CA SER A 125 -7.72 10.77 16.66
C SER A 125 -7.62 9.26 16.85
N SER A 126 -7.02 8.83 17.97
CA SER A 126 -6.80 7.42 18.29
C SER A 126 -8.08 6.63 18.62
N LEU A 127 -9.20 7.30 18.90
CA LEU A 127 -10.48 6.68 19.26
C LEU A 127 -11.38 6.32 18.07
N VAL A 128 -10.91 6.45 16.83
CA VAL A 128 -11.72 6.21 15.63
C VAL A 128 -12.32 4.80 15.55
N ASN A 129 -11.56 3.77 15.95
CA ASN A 129 -12.04 2.39 16.04
C ASN A 129 -13.11 2.23 17.13
N LEU A 130 -12.90 2.83 18.30
CA LEU A 130 -13.86 2.81 19.40
C LEU A 130 -15.19 3.45 18.96
N LEU A 131 -15.14 4.63 18.34
CA LEU A 131 -16.33 5.31 17.82
C LEU A 131 -17.09 4.42 16.84
N HIS A 132 -16.38 3.83 15.85
CA HIS A 132 -16.98 2.95 14.85
C HIS A 132 -17.72 1.77 15.50
N LEU A 133 -17.07 1.09 16.45
CA LEU A 133 -17.65 -0.04 17.17
C LEU A 133 -18.90 0.37 17.96
N LYS A 134 -18.81 1.46 18.73
CA LYS A 134 -19.94 1.95 19.55
C LYS A 134 -21.13 2.41 18.70
N ILE A 135 -20.90 2.98 17.53
CA ILE A 135 -21.96 3.30 16.57
C ILE A 135 -22.63 2.03 16.05
N LYS A 136 -21.85 1.00 15.66
CA LYS A 136 -22.40 -0.27 15.16
C LYS A 136 -23.22 -1.02 16.22
N GLU A 137 -22.72 -1.04 17.45
CA GLU A 137 -23.41 -1.60 18.62
C GLU A 137 -24.74 -0.86 18.86
N ALA A 138 -24.71 0.48 18.95
CA ALA A 138 -25.91 1.29 19.18
C ALA A 138 -26.95 1.17 18.05
N ALA A 139 -26.48 0.93 16.82
CA ALA A 139 -27.33 0.71 15.66
C ALA A 139 -27.82 -0.73 15.52
N ASN A 140 -27.35 -1.68 16.33
CA ASN A 140 -27.59 -3.13 16.14
C ASN A 140 -27.24 -3.61 14.72
N ASN A 141 -26.14 -3.09 14.15
CA ASN A 141 -25.73 -3.33 12.76
C ASN A 141 -26.73 -2.90 11.67
N ASP A 142 -27.76 -2.12 12.00
CA ASP A 142 -28.67 -1.52 11.01
C ASP A 142 -27.95 -0.41 10.22
N LEU A 143 -27.82 -0.61 8.91
CA LEU A 143 -27.06 0.27 8.02
C LEU A 143 -27.57 1.72 8.04
N ALA A 144 -28.88 1.93 8.01
CA ALA A 144 -29.46 3.28 7.98
C ALA A 144 -29.23 4.00 9.31
N LYS A 145 -29.34 3.28 10.44
CA LYS A 145 -29.03 3.82 11.78
C LYS A 145 -27.54 4.13 11.93
N ILE A 146 -26.66 3.28 11.42
CA ILE A 146 -25.21 3.55 11.40
C ILE A 146 -24.95 4.86 10.67
N ILE A 147 -25.42 5.00 9.42
CA ILE A 147 -25.20 6.21 8.61
C ILE A 147 -25.76 7.44 9.31
N LYS A 148 -26.95 7.33 9.93
CA LYS A 148 -27.56 8.42 10.69
C LYS A 148 -26.70 8.86 11.88
N LEU A 149 -26.18 7.91 12.67
CA LEU A 149 -25.30 8.21 13.80
C LEU A 149 -23.95 8.78 13.35
N GLN A 150 -23.40 8.29 12.25
CA GLN A 150 -22.19 8.84 11.65
C GLN A 150 -22.39 10.28 11.15
N ASN A 151 -23.51 10.56 10.47
CA ASN A 151 -23.87 11.91 10.02
C ASN A 151 -24.11 12.82 11.24
N GLU A 152 -24.77 12.31 12.29
CA GLU A 152 -24.97 13.05 13.53
C GLU A 152 -23.64 13.43 14.18
N PHE A 153 -22.72 12.47 14.34
CA PHE A 153 -21.38 12.74 14.85
C PHE A 153 -20.65 13.78 14.00
N TYR A 154 -20.64 13.60 12.68
CA TYR A 154 -19.96 14.49 11.75
C TYR A 154 -20.50 15.93 11.82
N HIS A 155 -21.82 16.11 11.78
CA HIS A 155 -22.44 17.44 11.77
C HIS A 155 -22.48 18.10 13.14
N ASN A 156 -22.87 17.37 14.18
CA ASN A 156 -23.14 17.96 15.48
C ASN A 156 -21.91 18.07 16.38
N TYR A 157 -20.88 17.27 16.13
CA TYR A 157 -19.67 17.26 16.95
C TYR A 157 -18.51 17.83 16.14
N TYR A 158 -18.08 17.14 15.08
CA TYR A 158 -16.91 17.57 14.30
C TYR A 158 -17.08 18.94 13.61
N LEU A 159 -18.12 19.13 12.78
CA LEU A 159 -18.27 20.37 12.01
C LEU A 159 -18.59 21.60 12.87
N LYS A 160 -19.29 21.41 14.01
CA LYS A 160 -19.60 22.49 14.96
C LYS A 160 -18.42 22.84 15.87
N HIS A 161 -17.55 21.87 16.15
CA HIS A 161 -16.42 22.01 17.07
C HIS A 161 -15.08 21.70 16.38
N ARG A 162 -14.80 22.35 15.25
CA ARG A 162 -13.57 22.11 14.46
C ARG A 162 -12.26 22.42 15.19
N ASN A 163 -12.32 23.22 16.25
CA ASN A 163 -11.15 23.58 17.06
C ASN A 163 -10.88 22.58 18.19
N VAL A 164 -11.70 21.53 18.29
CA VAL A 164 -11.61 20.48 19.30
C VAL A 164 -11.03 19.22 18.66
N SER A 165 -10.21 18.48 19.40
CA SER A 165 -9.61 17.24 18.90
C SER A 165 -10.69 16.20 18.55
N PHE A 166 -10.35 15.25 17.68
CA PHE A 166 -11.27 14.17 17.33
C PHE A 166 -11.67 13.36 18.57
N ASN A 167 -10.72 13.03 19.43
CA ASN A 167 -10.97 12.25 20.64
C ASN A 167 -11.92 12.94 21.62
N GLU A 168 -11.81 14.26 21.78
CA GLU A 168 -12.74 15.01 22.64
C GLU A 168 -14.14 15.05 22.02
N ASN A 169 -14.25 15.21 20.69
CA ASN A 169 -15.54 15.07 20.00
C ASN A 169 -16.16 13.67 20.18
N VAL A 170 -15.34 12.61 20.11
CA VAL A 170 -15.78 11.22 20.38
C VAL A 170 -16.26 11.07 21.82
N LYS A 171 -15.48 11.56 22.78
CA LYS A 171 -15.82 11.51 24.20
C LYS A 171 -17.17 12.17 24.47
N GLN A 172 -17.38 13.39 23.97
CA GLN A 172 -18.64 14.10 24.10
C GLN A 172 -19.80 13.32 23.46
N PHE A 173 -19.62 12.81 22.24
CA PHE A 173 -20.65 12.04 21.56
C PHE A 173 -21.04 10.78 22.34
N LEU A 174 -20.06 9.96 22.75
CA LEU A 174 -20.32 8.70 23.45
C LEU A 174 -20.95 8.92 24.83
N VAL A 175 -20.52 9.95 25.56
CA VAL A 175 -21.09 10.30 26.87
C VAL A 175 -22.53 10.82 26.71
N ASN A 176 -22.77 11.74 25.78
CA ASN A 176 -24.11 12.29 25.53
C ASN A 176 -25.11 11.20 25.07
N LYS A 177 -24.64 10.23 24.29
CA LYS A 177 -25.42 9.07 23.86
C LYS A 177 -25.53 7.98 24.91
N LYS A 178 -24.88 8.13 26.08
CA LYS A 178 -24.81 7.13 27.15
C LYS A 178 -24.25 5.78 26.67
N LEU A 179 -23.33 5.82 25.70
CA LEU A 179 -22.68 4.63 25.14
C LEU A 179 -21.41 4.25 25.90
N MET A 180 -20.83 5.19 26.67
CA MET A 180 -19.62 4.96 27.46
C MET A 180 -19.43 6.03 28.54
N LEU A 181 -18.74 5.68 29.62
CA LEU A 181 -18.37 6.59 30.70
C LEU A 181 -17.08 7.34 30.35
N ALA A 182 -17.00 8.64 30.72
CA ALA A 182 -15.90 9.51 30.35
C ALA A 182 -14.52 9.00 30.83
N PHE A 183 -14.41 8.51 32.07
CA PHE A 183 -13.14 8.05 32.62
C PHE A 183 -12.56 6.84 31.87
N ARG A 184 -13.42 5.93 31.38
CA ARG A 184 -13.00 4.77 30.57
C ARG A 184 -12.40 5.20 29.23
N ILE A 185 -12.91 6.30 28.66
CA ILE A 185 -12.39 6.84 27.41
C ILE A 185 -10.97 7.39 27.62
N GLU A 186 -10.75 8.08 28.74
CA GLU A 186 -9.41 8.59 29.11
C GLU A 186 -8.41 7.46 29.37
N GLU A 187 -8.83 6.39 30.09
CA GLU A 187 -8.01 5.19 30.29
C GLU A 187 -7.54 4.61 28.94
N ILE A 188 -8.45 4.46 27.97
CA ILE A 188 -8.10 3.95 26.62
C ILE A 188 -7.11 4.87 25.91
N ILE A 189 -7.29 6.21 25.98
CA ILE A 189 -6.34 7.15 25.36
C ILE A 189 -4.95 6.97 25.97
N GLN A 190 -4.89 6.81 27.30
CA GLN A 190 -3.65 6.64 28.02
C GLN A 190 -2.96 5.31 27.68
N GLU A 191 -3.70 4.19 27.66
CA GLU A 191 -3.21 2.88 27.23
C GLU A 191 -2.63 2.92 25.81
N ILE A 192 -3.30 3.62 24.89
CA ILE A 192 -2.81 3.79 23.52
C ILE A 192 -1.47 4.52 23.53
N LYS A 193 -1.36 5.66 24.23
CA LYS A 193 -0.09 6.42 24.32
C LYS A 193 1.04 5.55 24.89
N GLU A 194 0.77 4.86 25.99
CA GLU A 194 1.74 3.98 26.65
C GLU A 194 2.21 2.85 25.73
N SER A 195 1.31 2.24 24.95
CA SER A 195 1.66 1.18 24.01
C SER A 195 2.66 1.62 22.94
N PHE A 196 2.56 2.86 22.45
CA PHE A 196 3.53 3.41 21.48
C PHE A 196 4.88 3.70 22.12
N TYR A 197 4.92 4.30 23.31
CA TYR A 197 6.17 4.57 24.01
C TYR A 197 6.90 3.28 24.41
N GLN A 198 6.15 2.27 24.86
CA GLN A 198 6.71 0.93 25.12
C GLN A 198 7.28 0.31 23.84
N ALA A 199 6.52 0.33 22.73
CA ALA A 199 7.00 -0.19 21.45
C ALA A 199 8.26 0.54 20.97
N GLN A 200 8.31 1.87 21.08
CA GLN A 200 9.49 2.66 20.74
C GLN A 200 10.71 2.20 21.54
N GLN A 201 10.59 2.09 22.86
CA GLN A 201 11.66 1.62 23.74
C GLN A 201 12.11 0.20 23.42
N GLU A 202 11.18 -0.69 23.06
CA GLU A 202 11.50 -2.07 22.68
C GLU A 202 12.24 -2.14 21.34
N LEU A 203 11.76 -1.42 20.33
CA LEU A 203 12.36 -1.42 18.99
C LEU A 203 13.75 -0.77 18.99
N GLN A 204 13.95 0.27 19.82
CA GLN A 204 15.25 0.95 19.94
C GLN A 204 16.38 0.02 20.40
N LYS A 205 16.07 -1.13 21.00
CA LYS A 205 17.07 -2.16 21.38
C LYS A 205 17.65 -2.91 20.19
N PHE A 206 16.98 -2.89 19.04
CA PHE A 206 17.34 -3.67 17.85
C PHE A 206 18.02 -2.82 16.76
N THR A 207 18.16 -1.52 16.97
CA THR A 207 18.75 -0.61 15.99
C THR A 207 19.59 0.46 16.68
N SER A 208 20.69 0.85 16.03
CA SER A 208 21.50 2.00 16.44
C SER A 208 20.93 3.33 15.92
N ASN A 209 20.04 3.27 14.93
CA ASN A 209 19.30 4.42 14.40
C ASN A 209 18.06 4.75 15.24
N GLN A 210 17.43 5.88 14.95
CA GLN A 210 16.30 6.36 15.72
C GLN A 210 15.02 5.57 15.41
N VAL A 211 14.28 5.23 16.48
CA VAL A 211 12.87 4.86 16.40
C VAL A 211 12.05 6.08 16.82
N ILE A 212 11.23 6.60 15.91
CA ILE A 212 10.52 7.87 16.10
C ILE A 212 9.01 7.64 16.04
N ILE A 213 8.31 8.08 17.08
CA ILE A 213 6.85 8.25 17.03
C ILE A 213 6.56 9.59 16.35
N ARG A 214 5.80 9.57 15.25
CA ARG A 214 5.47 10.76 14.48
C ARG A 214 3.97 11.04 14.53
N GLU A 215 3.63 12.28 14.85
CA GLU A 215 2.25 12.75 14.79
C GLU A 215 1.83 13.11 13.36
N ILE A 216 0.67 12.60 12.97
CA ILE A 216 0.02 12.90 11.70
C ILE A 216 -0.75 14.21 11.83
N ASN A 217 -0.24 15.26 11.19
CA ASN A 217 -0.92 16.55 11.04
C ASN A 217 -0.58 17.18 9.66
N GLU A 218 -1.24 18.28 9.31
CA GLU A 218 -1.08 18.94 8.01
C GLU A 218 0.37 19.35 7.73
N GLU A 219 1.05 19.89 8.73
CA GLU A 219 2.42 20.40 8.63
C GLU A 219 3.42 19.26 8.43
N THR A 220 3.34 18.23 9.27
CA THR A 220 4.21 17.04 9.19
C THR A 220 4.08 16.32 7.85
N LEU A 221 2.86 16.28 7.26
CA LEU A 221 2.59 15.64 5.97
C LEU A 221 2.87 16.53 4.75
N ARG A 222 3.02 17.85 4.95
CA ARG A 222 3.22 18.85 3.88
C ARG A 222 2.16 18.75 2.77
N CYS A 223 0.91 18.46 3.12
CA CYS A 223 -0.12 18.07 2.15
C CYS A 223 -1.13 19.15 1.79
N GLY A 224 -1.11 20.25 2.52
CA GLY A 224 -2.03 21.37 2.34
C GLY A 224 -3.47 21.06 2.75
N LYS A 225 -4.23 22.12 2.99
CA LYS A 225 -5.57 22.08 3.57
C LYS A 225 -6.55 21.16 2.86
N VAL A 226 -6.56 21.14 1.51
CA VAL A 226 -7.51 20.33 0.74
C VAL A 226 -7.29 18.84 0.97
N THR A 227 -6.04 18.37 0.87
CA THR A 227 -5.72 16.95 1.12
C THR A 227 -6.03 16.57 2.56
N TYR A 228 -5.63 17.42 3.50
CA TYR A 228 -5.84 17.19 4.92
C TYR A 228 -7.33 17.18 5.28
N TRP A 229 -8.13 17.98 4.59
CA TRP A 229 -9.59 18.00 4.72
C TRP A 229 -10.20 16.64 4.35
N PHE A 230 -9.81 16.05 3.21
CA PHE A 230 -10.36 14.75 2.79
C PHE A 230 -9.91 13.62 3.72
N LEU A 231 -8.68 13.68 4.25
CA LEU A 231 -8.20 12.78 5.29
C LEU A 231 -9.10 12.84 6.54
N ASN A 232 -9.38 14.05 7.03
CA ASN A 232 -10.24 14.26 8.19
C ASN A 232 -11.69 13.86 7.91
N LYS A 233 -12.20 14.02 6.70
CA LYS A 233 -13.54 13.55 6.34
C LYS A 233 -13.64 12.04 6.45
N GLU A 234 -12.65 11.29 5.98
CA GLU A 234 -12.65 9.81 6.10
C GLU A 234 -12.67 9.35 7.56
N LEU A 235 -11.93 10.04 8.45
CA LEU A 235 -11.95 9.79 9.89
C LEU A 235 -13.29 10.18 10.54
N ASN A 236 -13.73 11.41 10.34
CA ASN A 236 -14.87 12.00 11.06
C ASN A 236 -16.22 11.54 10.51
N LEU A 237 -16.34 11.30 9.21
CA LEU A 237 -17.61 10.90 8.61
C LEU A 237 -17.76 9.38 8.53
N ARG A 238 -16.74 8.68 8.04
CA ARG A 238 -16.81 7.25 7.73
C ARG A 238 -16.14 6.35 8.78
N GLN A 239 -15.30 6.92 9.64
CA GLN A 239 -14.41 6.18 10.55
C GLN A 239 -13.61 5.09 9.82
N HIS A 240 -13.21 5.38 8.58
CA HIS A 240 -12.67 4.38 7.66
C HIS A 240 -11.14 4.40 7.63
N ILE A 241 -10.53 3.81 8.66
CA ILE A 241 -9.07 3.86 8.89
C ILE A 241 -8.26 3.31 7.73
N LYS A 242 -8.72 2.27 7.03
CA LYS A 242 -7.97 1.72 5.90
C LYS A 242 -7.79 2.74 4.78
N SER A 243 -8.84 3.50 4.45
CA SER A 243 -8.77 4.60 3.46
C SER A 243 -7.84 5.71 3.94
N VAL A 244 -7.86 6.01 5.24
CA VAL A 244 -6.95 6.99 5.86
C VAL A 244 -5.49 6.51 5.76
N SER A 245 -5.19 5.28 6.16
CA SER A 245 -3.86 4.66 6.04
C SER A 245 -3.38 4.62 4.58
N ASN A 246 -4.25 4.27 3.64
CA ASN A 246 -3.97 4.29 2.21
C ASN A 246 -3.59 5.68 1.69
N ARG A 247 -4.22 6.76 2.17
CA ARG A 247 -3.82 8.12 1.82
C ARG A 247 -2.49 8.49 2.46
N LEU A 248 -2.35 8.18 3.74
CA LEU A 248 -1.18 8.55 4.53
C LEU A 248 0.10 7.93 4.00
N ARG A 249 0.11 6.66 3.58
CA ARG A 249 1.32 6.03 3.02
C ARG A 249 1.87 6.81 1.83
N TYR A 250 1.02 7.32 0.94
CA TYR A 250 1.46 8.14 -0.19
C TYR A 250 1.96 9.51 0.26
N LEU A 251 1.28 10.14 1.23
CA LEU A 251 1.67 11.46 1.74
C LEU A 251 3.00 11.42 2.50
N ILE A 252 3.20 10.38 3.30
CA ILE A 252 4.42 10.12 4.06
C ILE A 252 5.58 9.86 3.09
N LEU A 253 5.42 8.94 2.15
CA LEU A 253 6.47 8.65 1.16
C LEU A 253 6.82 9.87 0.31
N ARG A 254 5.83 10.68 -0.07
CA ARG A 254 6.12 11.93 -0.79
C ARG A 254 6.93 12.90 0.08
N ALA A 255 6.65 12.99 1.37
CA ALA A 255 7.31 13.95 2.26
C ALA A 255 8.69 13.49 2.77
N TYR A 256 8.91 12.18 2.94
CA TYR A 256 10.07 11.61 3.62
C TYR A 256 10.87 10.60 2.77
N GLY A 257 10.34 10.14 1.63
CA GLY A 257 10.92 9.04 0.88
C GLY A 257 10.92 7.72 1.65
N GLY A 258 11.73 6.76 1.23
CA GLY A 258 11.94 5.50 1.91
C GLY A 258 10.88 4.44 1.63
N ILE A 259 10.58 3.64 2.65
CA ILE A 259 9.81 2.40 2.54
C ILE A 259 8.59 2.48 3.46
N TYR A 260 7.41 2.18 2.93
CA TYR A 260 6.20 1.96 3.71
C TYR A 260 5.88 0.47 3.78
N LEU A 261 5.50 0.02 4.98
CA LEU A 261 5.12 -1.35 5.27
C LEU A 261 3.81 -1.37 6.09
N ASP A 262 2.85 -2.20 5.68
CA ASP A 262 1.82 -2.66 6.62
C ASP A 262 2.50 -3.49 7.72
N TRP A 263 1.97 -3.46 8.94
CA TRP A 263 2.57 -4.15 10.09
C TRP A 263 2.59 -5.69 9.95
N ASP A 264 1.74 -6.25 9.09
CA ASP A 264 1.60 -7.70 8.85
C ASP A 264 2.53 -8.22 7.74
N VAL A 265 3.36 -7.34 7.18
CA VAL A 265 4.42 -7.65 6.22
C VAL A 265 5.68 -8.03 6.98
N LEU A 266 6.24 -9.20 6.67
CA LEU A 266 7.55 -9.65 7.17
C LEU A 266 8.62 -9.64 6.08
N PRO A 267 9.91 -9.53 6.47
CA PRO A 267 11.02 -9.67 5.55
C PRO A 267 11.02 -11.01 4.82
N SER A 268 11.64 -11.03 3.66
CA SER A 268 11.74 -12.23 2.84
C SER A 268 12.81 -13.19 3.32
N PHE A 269 12.51 -14.48 3.22
CA PHE A 269 13.50 -15.53 3.40
C PHE A 269 14.58 -15.51 2.32
N ASN A 270 15.80 -15.90 2.70
CA ASN A 270 16.90 -16.11 1.79
C ASN A 270 16.66 -17.37 0.93
N LYS A 271 16.08 -17.16 -0.25
CA LYS A 271 15.73 -18.24 -1.18
C LYS A 271 16.94 -19.05 -1.62
N LYS A 272 18.08 -18.41 -1.89
CA LYS A 272 19.30 -19.11 -2.31
C LYS A 272 19.77 -20.09 -1.26
N MET A 273 19.76 -19.64 -0.01
CA MET A 273 20.07 -20.46 1.15
C MET A 273 19.11 -21.65 1.26
N LEU A 274 17.80 -21.40 1.23
CA LEU A 274 16.78 -22.45 1.25
C LEU A 274 16.91 -23.43 0.07
N ALA A 275 17.22 -22.95 -1.13
CA ALA A 275 17.46 -23.78 -2.31
C ALA A 275 18.71 -24.65 -2.13
N SER A 276 19.80 -24.10 -1.60
CA SER A 276 21.03 -24.84 -1.32
C SER A 276 20.82 -25.94 -0.28
N TYR A 277 20.03 -25.67 0.76
CA TYR A 277 19.63 -26.66 1.76
C TYR A 277 18.90 -27.84 1.12
N LEU A 278 17.94 -27.54 0.24
CA LEU A 278 17.14 -28.54 -0.46
C LEU A 278 17.96 -29.46 -1.35
N LEU A 279 18.97 -28.91 -2.04
CA LEU A 279 19.86 -29.69 -2.88
C LEU A 279 20.71 -30.68 -2.05
N ASN A 280 20.97 -30.36 -0.79
CA ASN A 280 21.79 -31.16 0.11
C ASN A 280 20.98 -32.15 0.98
N LEU A 281 19.66 -32.03 1.00
CA LEU A 281 18.79 -33.00 1.68
C LEU A 281 18.81 -34.35 0.93
N LYS A 282 19.28 -35.40 1.60
CA LYS A 282 19.23 -36.77 1.08
C LYS A 282 17.77 -37.23 1.03
N ASP A 283 17.36 -37.94 -0.02
CA ASP A 283 15.97 -38.42 -0.18
C ASP A 283 15.71 -39.73 0.59
N ASN A 284 16.38 -39.93 1.73
CA ASN A 284 16.44 -41.22 2.41
C ASN A 284 15.29 -41.43 3.40
N ASP A 285 14.54 -40.37 3.72
CA ASP A 285 13.44 -40.38 4.70
C ASP A 285 12.19 -39.69 4.13
N ARG A 286 11.02 -40.27 4.40
CA ARG A 286 9.70 -39.70 4.07
C ARG A 286 9.52 -38.31 4.68
N SER A 287 10.09 -38.05 5.87
CA SER A 287 10.07 -36.71 6.49
C SER A 287 10.91 -35.70 5.72
N GLN A 288 12.04 -36.11 5.13
CA GLN A 288 12.90 -35.25 4.30
C GLN A 288 12.28 -34.99 2.92
N LEU A 289 11.54 -35.95 2.36
CA LEU A 289 10.75 -35.74 1.13
C LEU A 289 9.57 -34.78 1.33
N ILE A 290 8.89 -34.84 2.47
CA ILE A 290 7.84 -33.87 2.83
C ILE A 290 8.46 -32.48 3.00
N LEU A 291 9.55 -32.38 3.76
CA LEU A 291 10.33 -31.16 3.92
C LEU A 291 10.76 -30.55 2.58
N LYS A 292 11.30 -31.38 1.68
CA LYS A 292 11.72 -30.98 0.35
C LYS A 292 10.56 -30.42 -0.46
N ARG A 293 9.39 -31.06 -0.41
CA ARG A 293 8.16 -30.56 -1.06
C ARG A 293 7.68 -29.22 -0.49
N GLU A 294 7.69 -29.07 0.83
CA GLU A 294 7.22 -27.85 1.49
C GLU A 294 8.15 -26.65 1.21
N ILE A 295 9.47 -26.84 1.24
CA ILE A 295 10.42 -25.77 0.87
C ILE A 295 10.41 -25.52 -0.65
N ILE A 296 10.25 -26.55 -1.49
CA ILE A 296 10.03 -26.34 -2.93
C ILE A 296 8.76 -25.54 -3.18
N MET A 297 7.68 -25.77 -2.43
CA MET A 297 6.49 -24.91 -2.48
C MET A 297 6.82 -23.47 -2.08
N LEU A 298 7.62 -23.24 -1.03
CA LEU A 298 8.08 -21.90 -0.66
C LEU A 298 8.85 -21.21 -1.79
N LEU A 299 9.75 -21.93 -2.46
CA LEU A 299 10.61 -21.39 -3.50
C LEU A 299 9.89 -21.17 -4.84
N ASN A 300 9.02 -22.11 -5.24
CA ASN A 300 8.35 -22.11 -6.55
C ASN A 300 7.08 -21.24 -6.61
N ASN A 301 6.67 -20.59 -5.51
CA ASN A 301 5.52 -19.69 -5.48
C ASN A 301 5.72 -18.35 -6.22
N GLN A 302 6.65 -18.27 -7.17
CA GLN A 302 6.74 -17.15 -8.11
C GLN A 302 5.81 -17.30 -9.32
N ASP A 303 5.44 -18.52 -9.73
CA ASP A 303 4.62 -18.72 -10.95
C ASP A 303 3.22 -19.28 -10.67
N LEU A 304 2.95 -19.76 -9.45
CA LEU A 304 1.68 -20.38 -9.04
C LEU A 304 0.88 -19.53 -8.05
N LEU A 305 1.06 -18.21 -8.06
CA LEU A 305 0.14 -17.26 -7.41
C LEU A 305 -1.19 -17.14 -8.18
N ASP A 306 -1.78 -18.28 -8.55
CA ASP A 306 -3.23 -18.37 -8.52
C ASP A 306 -3.61 -18.36 -7.03
N TYR A 307 -3.86 -17.15 -6.53
CA TYR A 307 -4.34 -16.79 -5.18
C TYR A 307 -5.52 -17.65 -4.68
N HIS A 308 -6.13 -18.44 -5.57
CA HIS A 308 -7.21 -19.36 -5.29
C HIS A 308 -6.81 -20.61 -4.47
N SER A 309 -5.53 -20.99 -4.38
CA SER A 309 -5.15 -22.13 -3.54
C SER A 309 -5.01 -21.70 -2.06
N GLN A 310 -6.12 -21.78 -1.30
CA GLN A 310 -6.15 -21.54 0.15
C GLN A 310 -5.04 -22.29 0.93
N ARG A 311 -4.53 -23.39 0.37
CA ARG A 311 -3.43 -24.20 0.92
C ARG A 311 -2.09 -23.45 0.95
N THR A 312 -1.74 -22.74 -0.13
CA THR A 312 -0.48 -21.99 -0.23
C THR A 312 -0.44 -20.82 0.75
N VAL A 313 -1.53 -20.06 0.83
CA VAL A 313 -1.67 -18.95 1.78
C VAL A 313 -1.55 -19.44 3.22
N LYS A 314 -2.21 -20.56 3.56
CA LYS A 314 -2.12 -21.17 4.90
C LYS A 314 -0.69 -21.59 5.24
N MET A 315 0.04 -22.18 4.30
CA MET A 315 1.42 -22.61 4.50
C MET A 315 2.37 -21.43 4.73
N LEU A 316 2.34 -20.41 3.87
CA LEU A 316 3.15 -19.20 4.04
C LEU A 316 2.86 -18.49 5.37
N THR A 317 1.59 -18.47 5.78
CA THR A 317 1.16 -17.93 7.06
C THR A 317 1.74 -18.74 8.23
N LEU A 318 1.71 -20.07 8.17
CA LEU A 318 2.29 -20.92 9.21
C LEU A 318 3.80 -20.70 9.34
N ILE A 319 4.51 -20.66 8.22
CA ILE A 319 5.97 -20.48 8.21
C ILE A 319 6.38 -19.12 8.76
N SER A 320 5.66 -18.07 8.36
CA SER A 320 5.85 -16.73 8.88
C SER A 320 5.62 -16.67 10.40
N LYS A 321 4.60 -17.37 10.91
CA LYS A 321 4.34 -17.49 12.37
C LYS A 321 5.45 -18.25 13.08
N SER A 322 5.85 -19.41 12.55
CA SER A 322 6.91 -20.23 13.13
C SER A 322 8.24 -19.48 13.19
N TYR A 323 8.58 -18.75 12.13
CA TYR A 323 9.76 -17.89 12.12
C TYR A 323 9.67 -16.79 13.18
N LEU A 324 8.53 -16.08 13.27
CA LEU A 324 8.33 -15.05 14.28
C LEU A 324 8.45 -15.63 15.70
N GLN A 325 7.91 -16.83 15.95
CA GLN A 325 8.04 -17.51 17.23
C GLN A 325 9.50 -17.85 17.58
N ILE A 326 10.27 -18.38 16.62
CA ILE A 326 11.69 -18.69 16.83
C ILE A 326 12.48 -17.40 17.08
N PHE A 327 12.22 -16.34 16.31
CA PHE A 327 12.82 -15.03 16.52
C PHE A 327 12.56 -14.50 17.94
N LEU A 328 11.31 -14.57 18.40
CA LEU A 328 10.94 -14.14 19.74
C LEU A 328 11.57 -15.03 20.82
N LYS A 329 11.66 -16.35 20.63
CA LYS A 329 12.33 -17.26 21.58
C LYS A 329 13.82 -16.92 21.72
N HIS A 330 14.48 -16.58 20.62
CA HIS A 330 15.91 -16.28 20.60
C HIS A 330 16.24 -14.92 21.23
N HIS A 331 15.44 -13.89 20.96
CA HIS A 331 15.73 -12.52 21.41
C HIS A 331 14.89 -12.03 22.60
N GLN A 332 13.79 -12.72 22.94
CA GLN A 332 12.85 -12.38 24.01
C GLN A 332 12.29 -13.65 24.71
N PRO A 333 13.13 -14.41 25.44
CA PRO A 333 12.80 -15.75 25.94
C PRO A 333 11.62 -15.81 26.91
N THR A 334 11.16 -14.69 27.46
CA THR A 334 10.01 -14.59 28.36
C THR A 334 8.68 -14.30 27.64
N SER A 335 8.64 -14.33 26.30
CA SER A 335 7.43 -14.02 25.54
C SER A 335 6.32 -15.06 25.77
N PRO A 336 5.10 -14.67 26.20
CA PRO A 336 4.00 -15.60 26.52
C PRO A 336 3.38 -16.27 25.28
N TRP A 337 3.87 -15.98 24.07
CA TRP A 337 3.35 -16.48 22.79
C TRP A 337 3.91 -17.85 22.37
N ILE A 338 4.66 -18.52 23.24
CA ILE A 338 5.32 -19.79 22.97
C ILE A 338 4.34 -20.92 23.31
N THR A 339 3.59 -21.40 22.32
CA THR A 339 2.69 -22.56 22.50
C THR A 339 3.02 -23.65 21.48
N SER A 340 3.72 -24.69 21.96
CA SER A 340 4.06 -25.97 21.34
C SER A 340 4.81 -25.94 19.99
N GLU A 341 5.93 -26.67 19.91
CA GLU A 341 6.71 -26.85 18.69
C GLU A 341 5.87 -27.47 17.56
N SER A 342 5.58 -26.67 16.53
CA SER A 342 5.07 -27.19 15.28
C SER A 342 6.18 -27.92 14.49
N TYR A 343 5.80 -28.85 13.62
CA TYR A 343 6.74 -29.49 12.68
C TYR A 343 7.52 -28.47 11.83
N ILE A 344 6.90 -27.32 11.52
CA ILE A 344 7.52 -26.20 10.78
C ILE A 344 8.57 -25.48 11.63
N GLU A 345 8.34 -25.29 12.94
CA GLU A 345 9.34 -24.71 13.83
C GLU A 345 10.59 -25.59 13.92
N ARG A 346 10.43 -26.91 13.98
CA ARG A 346 11.58 -27.83 13.96
C ARG A 346 12.39 -27.68 12.69
N ILE A 347 11.72 -27.62 11.54
CA ILE A 347 12.37 -27.42 10.23
C ILE A 347 13.15 -26.11 10.19
N LEU A 348 12.51 -25.00 10.60
CA LEU A 348 13.18 -23.70 10.61
C LEU A 348 14.36 -23.70 11.58
N SER A 349 14.25 -24.39 12.72
CA SER A 349 15.35 -24.55 13.67
C SER A 349 16.51 -25.33 13.05
N GLU A 350 16.25 -26.44 12.35
CA GLU A 350 17.29 -27.20 11.63
C GLU A 350 17.99 -26.36 10.54
N ILE A 351 17.23 -25.54 9.81
CA ILE A 351 17.78 -24.61 8.81
C ILE A 351 18.65 -23.54 9.49
N ILE A 352 18.16 -22.99 10.61
CA ILE A 352 18.89 -21.99 11.41
C ILE A 352 20.18 -22.58 11.99
N ASP A 353 20.14 -23.82 12.49
CA ASP A 353 21.31 -24.51 13.01
C ASP A 353 22.35 -24.76 11.90
N TYR A 354 21.89 -25.01 10.67
CA TYR A 354 22.76 -25.26 9.53
C TYR A 354 23.39 -23.99 8.94
N PHE A 355 22.61 -22.92 8.76
CA PHE A 355 23.08 -21.69 8.08
C PHE A 355 23.39 -20.53 9.02
N GLY A 356 22.98 -20.60 10.28
CA GLY A 356 22.97 -19.47 11.20
C GLY A 356 21.71 -18.62 11.09
N PHE A 357 21.28 -18.06 12.22
CA PHE A 357 20.04 -17.31 12.36
C PHE A 357 19.96 -16.10 11.43
N ASP A 358 21.05 -15.32 11.35
CA ASP A 358 21.10 -14.06 10.60
C ASP A 358 21.04 -14.24 9.08
N ASN A 359 21.32 -15.45 8.58
CA ASN A 359 21.34 -15.73 7.15
C ASN A 359 19.95 -16.10 6.59
N LEU A 360 18.97 -16.34 7.47
CA LEU A 360 17.63 -16.80 7.09
C LEU A 360 16.82 -15.71 6.37
N ILE A 361 17.07 -14.43 6.67
CA ILE A 361 16.38 -13.28 6.10
C ILE A 361 17.36 -12.44 5.29
N VAL A 362 16.89 -11.88 4.18
CA VAL A 362 17.66 -10.92 3.39
C VAL A 362 17.39 -9.50 3.91
N PRO A 363 18.42 -8.75 4.35
CA PRO A 363 18.26 -7.35 4.72
C PRO A 363 17.96 -6.51 3.48
N LEU A 364 17.36 -5.35 3.70
CA LEU A 364 16.98 -4.39 2.67
C LEU A 364 18.20 -3.89 1.86
N GLY A 365 19.28 -3.54 2.56
CA GLY A 365 20.47 -2.94 1.97
C GLY A 365 20.20 -1.58 1.32
N ASP A 366 21.04 -1.19 0.36
CA ASP A 366 20.83 0.01 -0.46
C ASP A 366 19.91 -0.30 -1.64
N TYR A 367 18.73 0.35 -1.69
CA TYR A 367 17.81 0.18 -2.81
C TYR A 367 18.05 1.14 -3.96
N ILE A 368 17.87 0.61 -5.16
CA ILE A 368 17.86 1.37 -6.41
C ILE A 368 16.45 1.31 -7.00
N ILE A 369 15.75 2.43 -6.98
CA ILE A 369 14.49 2.62 -7.69
C ILE A 369 14.81 2.89 -9.16
N SER A 370 14.79 1.83 -9.95
CA SER A 370 15.24 1.79 -11.35
C SER A 370 14.17 2.25 -12.35
N ASN A 371 13.37 3.26 -11.99
CA ASN A 371 12.35 3.82 -12.88
C ASN A 371 12.20 5.34 -12.72
N GLY A 372 11.79 6.01 -13.81
CA GLY A 372 11.62 7.48 -13.88
C GLY A 372 10.41 7.99 -13.10
N TYR A 373 9.72 7.09 -12.40
CA TYR A 373 8.60 7.41 -11.52
C TYR A 373 9.06 7.51 -10.06
N HIS A 374 10.30 7.10 -9.77
CA HIS A 374 10.88 7.05 -8.43
C HIS A 374 9.97 6.40 -7.39
N ILE A 375 9.25 5.34 -7.80
CA ILE A 375 8.38 4.55 -6.93
C ILE A 375 8.40 3.07 -7.34
N MET A 376 8.38 2.18 -6.35
CA MET A 376 8.22 0.74 -6.52
C MET A 376 7.12 0.22 -5.62
N PHE A 377 6.43 -0.81 -6.09
CA PHE A 377 5.37 -1.52 -5.38
C PHE A 377 5.84 -2.95 -5.13
N GLY A 378 5.60 -3.49 -3.94
CA GLY A 378 6.03 -4.83 -3.58
C GLY A 378 5.07 -5.91 -4.09
N GLY A 379 5.61 -6.98 -4.68
CA GLY A 379 4.89 -8.23 -4.94
C GLY A 379 5.11 -8.82 -6.35
N PRO A 380 5.52 -10.09 -6.46
CA PRO A 380 5.84 -10.72 -7.75
C PRO A 380 4.65 -10.92 -8.70
N ASN A 381 3.40 -10.93 -8.21
CA ASN A 381 2.21 -11.14 -9.06
C ASN A 381 0.93 -10.42 -8.62
N ASP A 382 0.90 -9.85 -7.41
CA ASP A 382 -0.27 -9.10 -6.99
C ASP A 382 -0.18 -7.68 -7.54
N PHE A 383 -0.84 -7.49 -8.68
CA PHE A 383 -1.21 -6.18 -9.22
C PHE A 383 -1.97 -5.31 -8.21
N TYR A 384 -2.14 -5.70 -6.95
CA TYR A 384 -2.98 -4.99 -5.99
C TYR A 384 -2.35 -4.82 -4.61
N ASN A 385 -1.05 -5.07 -4.45
CA ASN A 385 -0.44 -5.02 -3.12
C ASN A 385 0.22 -3.67 -2.83
N ASP A 386 -0.53 -2.79 -2.17
CA ASP A 386 -0.06 -1.50 -1.66
C ASP A 386 0.51 -1.59 -0.23
N LYS A 387 0.65 -2.81 0.33
CA LYS A 387 1.17 -3.05 1.68
C LYS A 387 2.69 -2.89 1.79
N PHE A 388 3.40 -2.85 0.66
CA PHE A 388 4.84 -2.60 0.59
C PHE A 388 5.09 -1.61 -0.55
N LEU A 389 5.64 -0.44 -0.21
CA LEU A 389 5.91 0.63 -1.17
C LEU A 389 7.30 1.19 -0.91
N ILE A 390 8.04 1.51 -1.96
CA ILE A 390 9.30 2.24 -1.87
C ILE A 390 9.19 3.46 -2.75
N ALA A 391 9.56 4.64 -2.29
CA ALA A 391 9.60 5.82 -3.15
C ALA A 391 10.67 6.81 -2.74
N LYS A 392 11.19 7.57 -3.70
CA LYS A 392 11.92 8.80 -3.36
C LYS A 392 10.96 9.86 -2.87
N LYS A 393 11.48 10.70 -1.99
CA LYS A 393 10.84 11.94 -1.60
C LYS A 393 10.52 12.76 -2.85
N ASN A 394 9.37 13.41 -2.84
CA ASN A 394 8.85 14.22 -3.95
C ASN A 394 8.71 13.47 -5.30
N SER A 395 8.59 12.14 -5.31
CA SER A 395 8.28 11.35 -6.51
C SER A 395 7.16 12.01 -7.34
N VAL A 396 7.44 12.25 -8.62
CA VAL A 396 6.49 12.83 -9.59
C VAL A 396 5.22 11.99 -9.66
N PHE A 397 5.36 10.67 -9.63
CA PHE A 397 4.22 9.77 -9.64
C PHE A 397 3.37 9.88 -8.38
N LEU A 398 3.98 9.92 -7.18
CA LEU A 398 3.23 10.11 -5.93
C LEU A 398 2.42 11.41 -5.94
N ASN A 399 2.99 12.50 -6.46
CA ASN A 399 2.27 13.75 -6.63
C ASN A 399 1.04 13.59 -7.52
N ARG A 400 1.16 12.90 -8.66
CA ARG A 400 0.01 12.65 -9.55
C ARG A 400 -1.01 11.71 -8.92
N LEU A 401 -0.57 10.71 -8.18
CA LEU A 401 -1.44 9.79 -7.44
C LEU A 401 -2.30 10.54 -6.42
N ILE A 402 -1.68 11.39 -5.60
CA ILE A 402 -2.37 12.21 -4.60
C ILE A 402 -3.38 13.16 -5.27
N LEU A 403 -3.01 13.81 -6.38
CA LEU A 403 -3.93 14.65 -7.14
C LEU A 403 -5.11 13.85 -7.71
N THR A 404 -4.86 12.64 -8.22
CA THR A 404 -5.91 11.78 -8.75
C THR A 404 -6.90 11.36 -7.65
N ILE A 405 -6.41 11.07 -6.44
CA ILE A 405 -7.26 10.82 -5.27
C ILE A 405 -8.13 12.06 -4.96
N GLN A 406 -7.52 13.25 -4.92
CA GLN A 406 -8.27 14.50 -4.70
C GLN A 406 -9.34 14.79 -5.76
N GLU A 407 -9.08 14.45 -7.02
CA GLU A 407 -10.06 14.60 -8.12
C GLU A 407 -11.28 13.69 -7.89
N ILE A 408 -11.06 12.43 -7.49
CA ILE A 408 -12.14 11.49 -7.17
C ILE A 408 -12.91 11.91 -5.93
N ASP A 409 -12.19 12.35 -4.91
CA ASP A 409 -12.72 12.91 -3.67
C ASP A 409 -13.71 14.04 -3.95
N LYS A 410 -13.31 15.03 -4.75
CA LYS A 410 -14.19 16.13 -5.19
C LYS A 410 -15.39 15.62 -5.97
N TYR A 411 -15.19 14.63 -6.85
CA TYR A 411 -16.29 14.02 -7.61
C TYR A 411 -17.32 13.36 -6.68
N ILE A 412 -16.88 12.60 -5.67
CA ILE A 412 -17.73 11.97 -4.65
C ILE A 412 -18.59 13.01 -3.93
N GLU A 413 -18.00 14.15 -3.55
CA GLU A 413 -18.75 15.24 -2.90
C GLU A 413 -19.76 15.90 -3.83
N GLN A 414 -19.34 16.25 -5.05
CA GLN A 414 -20.19 16.90 -6.03
C GLN A 414 -21.42 16.05 -6.38
N LYS A 415 -21.24 14.73 -6.38
CA LYS A 415 -22.30 13.76 -6.62
C LYS A 415 -23.04 13.33 -5.36
N THR A 416 -22.68 13.86 -4.19
CA THR A 416 -23.30 13.53 -2.89
C THR A 416 -23.27 12.05 -2.53
N TYR A 417 -22.29 11.30 -3.04
CA TYR A 417 -22.12 9.86 -2.76
C TYR A 417 -21.72 9.58 -1.30
N ASP A 418 -21.36 10.62 -0.54
CA ASP A 418 -21.10 10.56 0.89
C ASP A 418 -22.37 10.51 1.76
N LEU A 419 -23.55 10.74 1.17
CA LEU A 419 -24.86 10.74 1.82
C LEU A 419 -24.97 11.75 2.99
N LEU A 420 -24.27 12.89 2.92
CA LEU A 420 -24.34 13.91 3.96
C LEU A 420 -25.73 14.55 4.09
N SER A 421 -26.41 14.79 2.97
CA SER A 421 -27.75 15.39 2.93
C SER A 421 -28.89 14.39 3.13
N TYR A 422 -28.58 13.13 3.44
CA TYR A 422 -29.56 12.06 3.59
C TYR A 422 -30.59 12.37 4.68
N ASN A 423 -31.86 12.49 4.28
CA ASN A 423 -33.02 12.50 5.16
C ASN A 423 -33.78 11.17 4.99
N ASN A 424 -34.67 10.80 5.94
CA ASN A 424 -35.27 9.46 6.09
C ASN A 424 -36.08 8.90 4.88
N GLN A 425 -36.05 9.50 3.69
CA GLN A 425 -36.50 8.83 2.47
C GLN A 425 -35.72 7.51 2.30
N THR A 426 -36.40 6.45 1.86
CA THR A 426 -35.82 5.11 1.81
C THR A 426 -34.53 5.14 0.99
N LEU A 427 -33.41 4.73 1.58
CA LEU A 427 -32.08 4.67 0.94
C LEU A 427 -32.14 4.03 -0.46
N SER A 428 -33.07 3.09 -0.65
CA SER A 428 -33.41 2.47 -1.94
C SER A 428 -33.87 3.46 -3.02
N SER A 429 -34.74 4.42 -2.69
CA SER A 429 -35.22 5.45 -3.64
C SER A 429 -34.10 6.38 -4.10
N PHE A 430 -33.27 6.86 -3.18
CA PHE A 430 -32.10 7.68 -3.48
C PHE A 430 -31.13 6.95 -4.44
N TYR A 431 -30.85 5.67 -4.19
CA TYR A 431 -29.99 4.87 -5.07
C TYR A 431 -30.64 4.56 -6.41
N HIS A 432 -31.96 4.31 -6.44
CA HIS A 432 -32.67 4.10 -7.69
C HIS A 432 -32.57 5.33 -8.61
N ASP A 433 -32.79 6.52 -8.06
CA ASP A 433 -32.70 7.77 -8.80
C ASP A 433 -31.27 8.04 -9.30
N LEU A 434 -30.26 7.75 -8.47
CA LEU A 434 -28.85 7.86 -8.85
C LEU A 434 -28.43 6.88 -9.95
N LEU A 435 -28.85 5.63 -9.85
CA LEU A 435 -28.53 4.61 -10.85
C LEU A 435 -29.18 4.91 -12.20
N LEU A 436 -30.39 5.48 -12.20
CA LEU A 436 -31.07 5.93 -13.42
C LEU A 436 -30.37 7.11 -14.11
N GLN A 437 -29.71 7.99 -13.34
CA GLN A 437 -29.03 9.17 -13.88
C GLN A 437 -27.62 8.89 -14.42
N GLU A 438 -26.96 7.79 -14.01
CA GLU A 438 -25.49 7.65 -14.13
C GLU A 438 -25.02 6.42 -14.95
N SER A 439 -25.87 5.82 -15.78
CA SER A 439 -25.55 4.59 -16.54
C SER A 439 -24.34 4.69 -17.49
N ASN A 440 -23.81 5.89 -17.74
CA ASN A 440 -22.67 6.15 -18.64
C ASN A 440 -21.42 6.76 -17.96
N SER A 441 -21.33 6.84 -16.63
CA SER A 441 -20.18 7.44 -15.95
C SER A 441 -19.08 6.43 -15.61
N ASN A 442 -17.83 6.73 -16.02
CA ASN A 442 -16.61 6.00 -15.62
C ASN A 442 -16.38 5.99 -14.09
N TYR A 443 -17.15 6.78 -13.32
CA TYR A 443 -17.06 6.93 -11.88
C TYR A 443 -18.23 6.26 -11.13
N LEU A 444 -19.08 5.48 -11.81
CA LEU A 444 -20.19 4.75 -11.18
C LEU A 444 -19.73 3.84 -10.03
N ASN A 445 -18.50 3.33 -10.09
CA ASN A 445 -17.89 2.51 -9.04
C ASN A 445 -17.80 3.20 -7.66
N PHE A 446 -17.93 4.53 -7.61
CA PHE A 446 -17.87 5.31 -6.37
C PHE A 446 -19.25 5.54 -5.74
N ILE A 447 -20.35 5.12 -6.38
CA ILE A 447 -21.70 5.28 -5.82
C ILE A 447 -21.82 4.63 -4.43
N ASN A 448 -21.11 3.50 -4.23
CA ASN A 448 -21.10 2.74 -2.99
C ASN A 448 -20.11 3.25 -1.93
N TYR A 449 -19.52 4.43 -2.13
CA TYR A 449 -18.50 5.01 -1.25
C TYR A 449 -18.90 4.97 0.24
N ARG A 450 -20.17 5.26 0.56
CA ARG A 450 -20.64 5.29 1.95
C ARG A 450 -20.73 3.92 2.61
N PHE A 451 -20.88 2.85 1.84
CA PHE A 451 -21.15 1.50 2.36
C PHE A 451 -19.93 0.61 2.51
N ASP A 452 -18.81 1.04 1.97
CA ASP A 452 -17.53 0.39 2.10
C ASP A 452 -17.15 0.30 3.60
N TYR A 453 -16.83 -0.93 4.06
CA TYR A 453 -16.75 -1.41 5.47
C TYR A 453 -18.06 -1.60 6.25
N LEU A 454 -19.19 -1.13 5.74
CA LEU A 454 -20.51 -1.39 6.33
C LEU A 454 -21.18 -2.62 5.70
N ILE A 455 -20.89 -2.89 4.42
CA ILE A 455 -21.33 -4.07 3.67
C ILE A 455 -20.07 -4.86 3.25
N PRO A 456 -19.92 -6.15 3.64
CA PRO A 456 -18.69 -6.91 3.44
C PRO A 456 -18.16 -6.99 1.99
N ASP A 457 -19.06 -6.99 1.00
CA ASP A 457 -18.69 -7.17 -0.40
C ASP A 457 -18.37 -5.86 -1.13
N ILE A 458 -18.63 -4.72 -0.50
CA ILE A 458 -18.34 -3.40 -1.09
C ILE A 458 -16.91 -3.00 -0.76
N LYS A 459 -16.14 -2.70 -1.82
CA LYS A 459 -14.70 -2.41 -1.73
C LYS A 459 -14.31 -1.11 -2.43
N THR A 460 -15.14 -0.07 -2.33
CA THR A 460 -14.91 1.19 -3.02
C THR A 460 -13.56 1.83 -2.65
N ALA A 461 -13.09 1.71 -1.39
CA ALA A 461 -11.77 2.19 -0.99
C ALA A 461 -10.63 1.54 -1.79
N THR A 462 -10.77 0.28 -2.23
CA THR A 462 -9.73 -0.35 -3.06
C THR A 462 -9.57 0.34 -4.42
N SER A 463 -10.68 0.84 -4.99
CA SER A 463 -10.73 1.61 -6.24
C SER A 463 -10.40 3.10 -6.06
N HIS A 464 -10.60 3.64 -4.86
CA HIS A 464 -10.43 5.05 -4.56
C HIS A 464 -9.03 5.39 -4.01
N THR A 465 -8.60 4.70 -2.96
CA THR A 465 -7.35 5.03 -2.24
C THR A 465 -6.38 3.86 -2.19
N GLY A 466 -6.84 2.64 -2.41
CA GLY A 466 -6.00 1.45 -2.47
C GLY A 466 -5.39 1.19 -3.85
N SER A 467 -4.84 0.01 -4.02
CA SER A 467 -4.01 -0.32 -5.19
C SER A 467 -4.60 -0.05 -6.58
N LYS A 468 -5.91 -0.16 -6.80
CA LYS A 468 -6.48 0.12 -8.14
C LYS A 468 -6.26 1.58 -8.55
N ILE A 469 -6.20 2.54 -7.61
CA ILE A 469 -6.00 3.96 -7.94
C ILE A 469 -4.65 4.22 -8.59
N ILE A 470 -3.65 3.38 -8.31
CA ILE A 470 -2.32 3.47 -8.90
C ILE A 470 -2.43 3.35 -10.43
N SER A 471 -3.24 2.42 -10.93
CA SER A 471 -3.48 2.26 -12.37
C SER A 471 -4.12 3.50 -13.01
N PHE A 472 -5.09 4.11 -12.32
CA PHE A 472 -5.73 5.35 -12.78
C PHE A 472 -4.74 6.51 -12.79
N ALA A 473 -3.91 6.64 -11.75
CA ALA A 473 -2.89 7.67 -11.66
C ALA A 473 -1.83 7.54 -12.77
N PHE A 474 -1.41 6.32 -13.10
CA PHE A 474 -0.51 6.06 -14.24
C PHE A 474 -1.14 6.50 -15.57
N ALA A 475 -2.39 6.08 -15.83
CA ALA A 475 -3.09 6.46 -17.05
C ALA A 475 -3.26 7.99 -17.15
N ASN A 476 -3.59 8.63 -16.03
CA ASN A 476 -3.75 10.07 -15.94
C ASN A 476 -2.42 10.83 -16.10
N LEU A 477 -1.33 10.30 -15.55
CA LEU A 477 0.01 10.87 -15.73
C LEU A 477 0.42 10.80 -17.20
N PHE A 478 0.20 9.64 -17.82
CA PHE A 478 0.50 9.40 -19.23
C PHE A 478 -0.24 10.36 -20.16
N VAL A 479 -1.56 10.49 -19.97
CA VAL A 479 -2.39 11.39 -20.77
C VAL A 479 -1.95 12.85 -20.60
N ASN A 480 -1.57 13.25 -19.39
CA ASN A 480 -1.08 14.60 -19.15
C ASN A 480 0.25 14.87 -19.87
N TRP A 481 1.19 13.92 -19.87
CA TRP A 481 2.42 14.05 -20.63
C TRP A 481 2.16 14.14 -22.12
N LEU A 482 1.32 13.26 -22.65
CA LEU A 482 0.91 13.30 -24.06
C LEU A 482 0.28 14.64 -24.47
N LYS A 483 -0.59 15.22 -23.63
CA LYS A 483 -1.20 16.54 -23.87
C LYS A 483 -0.19 17.68 -23.83
N LYS A 484 0.76 17.65 -22.89
CA LYS A 484 1.83 18.66 -22.81
C LYS A 484 2.76 18.61 -24.01
N ILE A 485 3.04 17.39 -24.47
CA ILE A 485 3.88 17.12 -25.63
C ILE A 485 3.21 17.57 -26.94
N ASN A 486 1.89 17.40 -27.05
CA ASN A 486 1.13 17.76 -28.23
C ASN A 486 -0.27 18.27 -27.85
N GLU A 487 -0.41 19.58 -27.73
CA GLU A 487 -1.68 20.25 -27.40
C GLU A 487 -2.79 19.94 -28.43
N ASN A 488 -2.40 19.60 -29.67
CA ASN A 488 -3.31 19.26 -30.77
C ASN A 488 -3.60 17.76 -30.87
N MET A 489 -3.22 16.94 -29.87
CA MET A 489 -3.53 15.52 -29.90
C MET A 489 -5.05 15.31 -29.99
N PRO A 490 -5.56 14.55 -30.99
CA PRO A 490 -6.99 14.39 -31.16
C PRO A 490 -7.62 13.74 -29.91
N ASN A 491 -8.67 14.38 -29.38
CA ASN A 491 -9.37 13.93 -28.17
C ASN A 491 -9.90 12.49 -28.27
N GLU A 492 -10.02 11.92 -29.46
CA GLU A 492 -10.43 10.54 -29.72
C GLU A 492 -9.38 9.48 -29.30
N PHE A 493 -8.09 9.82 -29.23
CA PHE A 493 -7.05 8.89 -28.78
C PHE A 493 -7.04 8.73 -27.26
N ILE A 494 -7.48 9.76 -26.53
CA ILE A 494 -7.50 9.79 -25.07
C ILE A 494 -8.45 8.72 -24.51
N PRO A 495 -9.73 8.60 -24.92
CA PRO A 495 -10.61 7.51 -24.52
C PRO A 495 -10.09 6.11 -24.89
N GLN A 496 -9.41 5.97 -26.03
CA GLN A 496 -8.82 4.69 -26.43
C GLN A 496 -7.70 4.31 -25.45
N ILE A 497 -6.78 5.22 -25.13
CA ILE A 497 -5.69 5.03 -24.15
C ILE A 497 -6.24 4.83 -22.73
N ILE A 498 -7.31 5.55 -22.37
CA ILE A 498 -7.94 5.54 -21.04
C ILE A 498 -8.91 4.36 -20.85
N GLY A 499 -9.23 3.61 -21.91
CA GLY A 499 -10.13 2.46 -21.83
C GLY A 499 -9.72 1.46 -20.76
N GLU A 500 -10.70 0.86 -20.08
CA GLU A 500 -10.47 -0.03 -18.92
C GLU A 500 -9.48 -1.17 -19.22
N LYS A 501 -9.50 -1.72 -20.44
CA LYS A 501 -8.54 -2.74 -20.89
C LYS A 501 -7.10 -2.24 -20.97
N ILE A 502 -6.87 -1.00 -21.42
CA ILE A 502 -5.53 -0.44 -21.57
C ILE A 502 -4.97 0.04 -20.23
N ARG A 503 -5.82 0.62 -19.36
CA ARG A 503 -5.46 0.91 -17.95
C ARG A 503 -4.97 -0.35 -17.25
N LEU A 504 -5.72 -1.45 -17.36
CA LEU A 504 -5.36 -2.73 -16.75
C LEU A 504 -4.10 -3.35 -17.38
N GLN A 505 -3.91 -3.22 -18.71
CA GLN A 505 -2.77 -3.82 -19.39
C GLN A 505 -1.45 -3.08 -19.11
N VAL A 506 -1.44 -1.75 -19.19
CA VAL A 506 -0.27 -0.92 -18.84
C VAL A 506 0.12 -1.17 -17.39
N TYR A 507 -0.88 -1.21 -16.51
CA TYR A 507 -0.68 -1.51 -15.10
C TYR A 507 -0.11 -2.92 -14.87
N LYS A 508 -0.67 -3.94 -15.54
CA LYS A 508 -0.17 -5.31 -15.45
C LYS A 508 1.28 -5.45 -15.94
N ASN A 509 1.62 -4.81 -17.05
CA ASN A 509 2.96 -4.92 -17.59
C ASN A 509 3.97 -4.09 -16.80
N PHE A 510 3.58 -2.94 -16.24
CA PHE A 510 4.43 -2.12 -15.35
C PHE A 510 4.85 -2.91 -14.10
N PHE A 511 3.90 -3.58 -13.45
CA PHE A 511 4.20 -4.40 -12.26
C PHE A 511 5.08 -5.60 -12.60
N ARG A 512 4.75 -6.34 -13.67
CA ARG A 512 5.60 -7.45 -14.11
C ARG A 512 7.02 -7.00 -14.45
N TYR A 513 7.18 -5.80 -15.00
CA TYR A 513 8.50 -5.23 -15.25
C TYR A 513 9.25 -4.88 -13.95
N ASN A 514 8.59 -4.25 -12.98
CA ASN A 514 9.21 -4.02 -11.66
C ASN A 514 9.67 -5.34 -11.02
N ASN A 515 8.96 -6.45 -11.28
CA ASN A 515 9.37 -7.78 -10.83
C ASN A 515 10.59 -8.33 -11.59
N LEU A 516 10.68 -8.13 -12.92
CA LEU A 516 11.87 -8.49 -13.71
C LEU A 516 13.10 -7.63 -13.37
N LEU A 517 12.89 -6.39 -12.96
CA LEU A 517 13.94 -5.53 -12.39
C LEU A 517 14.41 -6.06 -11.03
N TYR A 518 13.45 -6.53 -10.22
CA TYR A 518 13.72 -7.21 -8.96
C TYR A 518 14.60 -8.45 -9.15
N ASP A 519 14.41 -9.19 -10.23
CA ASP A 519 15.22 -10.36 -10.58
C ASP A 519 16.66 -10.01 -11.00
N ASN A 520 16.89 -8.79 -11.50
CA ASN A 520 18.19 -8.36 -12.06
C ASN A 520 19.01 -7.42 -11.14
N ILE A 521 18.40 -6.75 -10.16
CA ILE A 521 19.07 -5.77 -9.29
C ILE A 521 19.62 -6.41 -7.99
N ASN A 522 19.20 -7.62 -7.67
CA ASN A 522 19.89 -8.54 -6.78
C ASN A 522 19.28 -9.92 -7.00
N ASP A 523 20.07 -10.97 -7.13
CA ASP A 523 19.57 -12.37 -7.19
C ASP A 523 18.79 -12.81 -5.91
N ASN A 524 18.44 -11.89 -5.02
CA ASN A 524 17.69 -12.10 -3.79
C ASN A 524 16.28 -11.53 -3.96
N GLN A 525 15.43 -12.31 -4.60
CA GLN A 525 14.02 -11.97 -4.78
C GLN A 525 13.31 -11.85 -3.42
N MET A 526 12.82 -10.65 -3.07
CA MET A 526 12.01 -10.48 -1.86
C MET A 526 10.63 -11.12 -2.05
N LEU A 527 10.41 -12.28 -1.42
CA LEU A 527 9.06 -12.73 -1.10
C LEU A 527 8.62 -12.08 0.20
N ILE A 528 7.71 -11.11 0.11
CA ILE A 528 7.05 -10.56 1.29
C ILE A 528 6.16 -11.65 1.90
N GLY A 529 6.50 -12.11 3.10
CA GLY A 529 5.61 -12.94 3.90
C GLY A 529 4.46 -12.06 4.39
N ASN A 530 3.24 -12.34 3.97
CA ASN A 530 2.06 -11.70 4.52
C ASN A 530 1.46 -12.64 5.57
N LEU A 531 1.46 -12.22 6.82
CA LEU A 531 0.72 -12.90 7.85
C LEU A 531 -0.78 -12.61 7.63
N ASN A 532 -1.45 -13.39 6.78
CA ASN A 532 -2.90 -13.35 6.62
C ASN A 532 -3.55 -13.92 7.89
N TRP A 533 -3.57 -13.13 8.95
CA TRP A 533 -4.46 -13.35 10.08
C TRP A 533 -5.89 -13.04 9.62
N PRO A 534 -6.91 -13.76 10.10
CA PRO A 534 -8.28 -13.31 9.90
C PRO A 534 -8.34 -11.85 10.36
N ASP A 535 -8.87 -11.01 9.49
CA ASP A 535 -9.04 -9.58 9.69
C ASP A 535 -9.98 -9.43 10.90
N ASN A 536 -9.40 -9.43 12.11
CA ASN A 536 -10.11 -9.15 13.37
C ASN A 536 -10.38 -7.64 13.42
N SER A 537 -10.97 -7.08 12.37
CA SER A 537 -11.77 -5.86 12.48
C SER A 537 -12.94 -6.05 13.47
N ASN A 538 -13.20 -7.30 13.88
CA ASN A 538 -13.88 -7.69 15.11
C ASN A 538 -12.89 -7.97 16.27
N ASN A 539 -11.94 -7.07 16.55
CA ASN A 539 -10.94 -7.31 17.59
C ASN A 539 -11.63 -7.34 18.97
N ASN A 540 -11.56 -8.53 19.58
CA ASN A 540 -12.27 -8.97 20.77
C ASN A 540 -11.88 -8.26 22.08
N LEU A 541 -11.05 -7.22 22.07
CA LEU A 541 -10.67 -6.52 23.31
C LEU A 541 -11.87 -5.78 23.92
N TYR A 542 -12.70 -5.15 23.07
CA TYR A 542 -13.95 -4.53 23.50
C TYR A 542 -15.02 -5.55 23.89
N HIS A 543 -15.01 -6.74 23.28
CA HIS A 543 -15.88 -7.85 23.68
C HIS A 543 -15.44 -8.51 24.99
N GLN A 544 -14.13 -8.54 25.30
CA GLN A 544 -13.62 -9.05 26.58
C GLN A 544 -13.92 -8.09 27.73
N LEU A 545 -13.79 -6.78 27.52
CA LEU A 545 -14.21 -5.78 28.51
C LEU A 545 -15.74 -5.70 28.66
N ALA A 546 -16.51 -5.94 27.60
CA ALA A 546 -17.98 -6.00 27.68
C ALA A 546 -18.54 -7.32 28.22
N ARG A 547 -17.80 -8.44 28.14
CA ARG A 547 -18.22 -9.73 28.71
C ARG A 547 -17.91 -9.89 30.20
N GLN A 548 -17.05 -9.05 30.77
CA GLN A 548 -16.80 -9.06 32.22
C GLN A 548 -17.92 -8.41 33.05
N GLU A 549 -18.98 -7.87 32.44
CA GLU A 549 -20.11 -7.24 33.15
C GLU A 549 -21.48 -7.89 32.87
N TYR A 550 -21.51 -9.15 32.44
CA TYR A 550 -22.74 -9.97 32.41
C TYR A 550 -22.65 -11.23 33.28
N VAL A 551 -21.93 -11.13 34.41
CA VAL A 551 -22.11 -11.97 35.60
C VAL A 551 -22.26 -11.06 36.82
#